data_AF-A0A0L8GJV1-F1
#
_entry.id   AF-A0A0L8GJV1-F1
#
_cell.length_a   1.000
_cell.length_b   1.000
_cell.length_c   1.000
_cell.angle_alpha   90.00
_cell.angle_beta   90.00
_cell.angle_gamma   90.00
#
_symmetry.space_group_name_H-M   'P 1'
#
loop_
_entity.id
_entity.type
_entity.pdbx_description
1 polymer ?
#
loop_
_entity_poly.entity_id
_entity_poly.type
_entity_poly.pdbx_seq_one_letter_code
_entity_poly.pdbx_strand_id
1 'polypeptide(L)'
;MSTSSSSSLMSLLMNSASTTEGLLNNDIIKHFTKIEDEEGNSKFVICHDGVIYPPIPSLLECLPRISTFKKKADDVFICAYPYSGTHWMWEVASMILRRKAERISGVKEEMMLEVIPQPGLDNIESPRVLNTHVLPSVLPPDILSEGKIILMMRNPKDVAVSAYRQLTGSLYNTYEGSFSNFFELFMKGQVFYGDYLKYHLSWLKAIQDKPNALIISYEEASQDLENVVSKIARFLQVEVEPDLCKDIADLCTFKKMKAEKKSENIGPLPTVLWKPNISFYRTGKVATWKNWLTVSQSERLDERLNKELKDYANLIQFSI
;
A
#
# COMPACT_ATOMS: atom_id res chain seq x y z
N MET A 1 42.75 9.81 -16.30
CA MET A 1 42.50 8.41 -15.89
C MET A 1 41.13 8.35 -15.25
N SER A 2 40.42 7.24 -15.50
CA SER A 2 38.96 7.07 -15.56
C SER A 2 38.12 7.56 -14.37
N THR A 3 37.09 8.35 -14.65
CA THR A 3 35.85 8.38 -13.89
C THR A 3 34.94 7.26 -14.43
N SER A 4 34.82 6.17 -13.68
CA SER A 4 33.84 5.13 -14.00
C SER A 4 32.44 5.68 -13.73
N SER A 5 31.71 6.01 -14.80
CA SER A 5 30.29 6.31 -14.72
C SER A 5 29.56 5.07 -14.21
N SER A 6 29.09 5.13 -12.96
CA SER A 6 28.06 4.25 -12.43
C SER A 6 26.79 4.45 -13.26
N SER A 7 26.72 3.70 -14.36
CA SER A 7 25.48 3.41 -15.07
C SER A 7 24.55 2.73 -14.06
N SER A 8 23.72 3.51 -13.37
CA SER A 8 22.71 3.00 -12.46
C SER A 8 21.86 1.95 -13.18
N LEU A 9 21.49 0.86 -12.52
CA LEU A 9 20.53 -0.14 -13.03
C LEU A 9 19.31 0.50 -13.76
N MET A 10 18.94 1.72 -13.38
CA MET A 10 17.92 2.57 -13.97
C MET A 10 18.08 2.85 -15.48
N SER A 11 19.32 2.95 -16.02
CA SER A 11 19.53 3.23 -17.45
C SER A 11 19.35 1.98 -18.32
N LEU A 12 19.59 0.78 -17.75
CA LEU A 12 19.36 -0.49 -18.45
C LEU A 12 17.87 -0.82 -18.61
N LEU A 13 17.00 -0.33 -17.73
CA LEU A 13 15.55 -0.54 -17.79
C LEU A 13 14.85 0.34 -18.84
N MET A 14 15.52 1.37 -19.38
CA MET A 14 14.91 2.37 -20.25
C MET A 14 14.92 2.00 -21.74
N ASN A 15 15.72 1.03 -22.17
CA ASN A 15 15.86 0.67 -23.59
C ASN A 15 15.43 -0.78 -23.82
N SER A 16 14.25 -0.93 -24.45
CA SER A 16 13.62 -2.16 -24.95
C SER A 16 12.80 -3.01 -23.95
N ALA A 17 11.47 -2.81 -23.95
CA ALA A 17 10.51 -3.84 -24.37
C ALA A 17 9.07 -3.48 -24.00
N SER A 18 8.14 -3.97 -24.82
CA SER A 18 6.69 -3.91 -24.65
C SER A 18 6.13 -5.02 -23.75
N THR A 19 6.98 -5.78 -23.04
CA THR A 19 6.62 -6.90 -22.17
C THR A 19 7.39 -6.84 -20.86
N THR A 20 6.80 -7.36 -19.77
CA THR A 20 7.42 -7.53 -18.45
C THR A 20 8.81 -8.17 -18.51
N GLU A 21 8.98 -9.15 -19.42
CA GLU A 21 10.24 -9.89 -19.61
C GLU A 21 11.36 -9.05 -20.20
N GLY A 22 11.07 -7.98 -20.96
CA GLY A 22 12.13 -7.07 -21.40
C GLY A 22 12.25 -5.80 -20.54
N LEU A 23 11.24 -5.48 -19.71
CA LEU A 23 11.38 -4.51 -18.63
C LEU A 23 12.26 -5.03 -17.48
N LEU A 24 12.44 -6.33 -17.34
CA LEU A 24 13.28 -6.95 -16.31
C LEU A 24 14.45 -7.66 -16.98
N ASN A 25 15.69 -7.21 -16.76
CA ASN A 25 16.87 -7.92 -17.23
C ASN A 25 16.85 -9.38 -16.72
N ASN A 26 17.24 -10.35 -17.56
CA ASN A 26 17.36 -11.78 -17.22
C ASN A 26 18.11 -12.02 -15.89
N ASP A 27 19.07 -11.17 -15.56
CA ASP A 27 19.81 -11.23 -14.29
C ASP A 27 18.98 -10.94 -13.04
N ILE A 28 17.88 -10.19 -13.17
CA ILE A 28 16.98 -9.86 -12.05
C ILE A 28 15.89 -10.92 -11.92
N ILE A 29 15.38 -11.43 -13.06
CA ILE A 29 14.31 -12.43 -13.09
C ILE A 29 14.68 -13.70 -12.31
N LYS A 30 15.96 -14.09 -12.28
CA LYS A 30 16.43 -15.26 -11.51
C LYS A 30 16.16 -15.18 -10.01
N HIS A 31 15.93 -13.97 -9.48
CA HIS A 31 15.58 -13.74 -8.09
C HIS A 31 14.07 -13.78 -7.83
N PHE A 32 13.25 -13.92 -8.87
CA PHE A 32 11.79 -13.96 -8.77
C PHE A 32 11.28 -15.41 -8.85
N THR A 33 10.25 -15.68 -8.08
CA THR A 33 9.51 -16.94 -8.09
C THR A 33 8.24 -16.78 -8.90
N LYS A 34 7.80 -17.85 -9.58
CA LYS A 34 6.53 -17.89 -10.30
C LYS A 34 5.45 -18.50 -9.41
N ILE A 35 4.31 -17.82 -9.27
CA ILE A 35 3.10 -18.37 -8.65
C ILE A 35 2.05 -18.51 -9.74
N GLU A 36 1.40 -19.67 -9.78
CA GLU A 36 0.39 -20.02 -10.77
C GLU A 36 -0.98 -20.21 -10.12
N ASP A 37 -2.04 -19.86 -10.84
CA ASP A 37 -3.39 -20.30 -10.50
C ASP A 37 -3.68 -21.71 -11.02
N GLU A 38 -4.89 -22.21 -10.76
CA GLU A 38 -5.29 -23.58 -11.11
C GLU A 38 -5.36 -23.81 -12.63
N GLU A 39 -5.39 -22.74 -13.43
CA GLU A 39 -5.38 -22.78 -14.89
C GLU A 39 -4.01 -22.47 -15.49
N GLY A 40 -2.96 -22.35 -14.66
CA GLY A 40 -1.59 -22.09 -15.09
C GLY A 40 -1.29 -20.62 -15.41
N ASN A 41 -2.24 -19.70 -15.20
CA ASN A 41 -1.94 -18.26 -15.32
C ASN A 41 -1.06 -17.83 -14.16
N SER A 42 -0.07 -17.00 -14.43
CA SER A 42 1.04 -16.84 -13.50
C SER A 42 1.47 -15.41 -13.25
N LYS A 43 2.17 -15.21 -12.14
CA LYS A 43 2.80 -13.95 -11.79
C LYS A 43 4.18 -14.18 -11.19
N PHE A 44 5.08 -13.24 -11.45
CA PHE A 44 6.37 -13.18 -10.77
C PHE A 44 6.23 -12.49 -9.42
N VAL A 45 6.95 -13.01 -8.44
CA VAL A 45 6.94 -12.52 -7.05
C VAL A 45 8.35 -12.59 -6.46
N ILE A 46 8.59 -11.80 -5.41
CA ILE A 46 9.70 -12.01 -4.49
C ILE A 46 9.17 -12.77 -3.28
N CYS A 47 9.84 -13.85 -2.87
CA CYS A 47 9.52 -14.54 -1.63
C CYS A 47 10.59 -14.19 -0.58
N HIS A 48 10.18 -13.61 0.53
CA HIS A 48 11.08 -13.27 1.64
C HIS A 48 10.40 -13.63 2.96
N ASP A 49 11.07 -14.47 3.77
CA ASP A 49 10.58 -14.98 5.05
C ASP A 49 9.16 -15.56 5.01
N GLY A 50 8.84 -16.29 3.94
CA GLY A 50 7.53 -16.91 3.74
C GLY A 50 6.41 -15.95 3.31
N VAL A 51 6.73 -14.67 3.07
CA VAL A 51 5.78 -13.67 2.56
C VAL A 51 6.06 -13.39 1.07
N ILE A 52 4.98 -13.22 0.32
CA ILE A 52 4.99 -12.96 -1.12
C ILE A 52 4.98 -11.44 -1.33
N TYR A 53 5.92 -10.92 -2.11
CA TYR A 53 6.08 -9.50 -2.39
C TYR A 53 6.02 -9.23 -3.91
N PRO A 54 5.67 -8.01 -4.33
CA PRO A 54 5.68 -7.66 -5.76
C PRO A 54 7.10 -7.77 -6.34
N PRO A 55 7.24 -8.00 -7.66
CA PRO A 55 8.53 -8.18 -8.33
C PRO A 55 9.26 -6.84 -8.53
N ILE A 56 9.49 -6.10 -7.45
CA ILE A 56 10.17 -4.81 -7.45
C ILE A 56 11.62 -5.05 -7.02
N PRO A 57 12.63 -4.75 -7.86
CA PRO A 57 14.02 -5.07 -7.56
C PRO A 57 14.55 -4.52 -6.24
N SER A 58 14.13 -3.31 -5.83
CA SER A 58 14.62 -2.71 -4.57
C SER A 58 14.20 -3.47 -3.32
N LEU A 59 13.11 -4.25 -3.37
CA LEU A 59 12.67 -5.05 -2.22
C LEU A 59 13.69 -6.14 -1.84
N LEU A 60 14.46 -6.66 -2.80
CA LEU A 60 15.50 -7.66 -2.55
C LEU A 60 16.58 -7.12 -1.61
N GLU A 61 16.91 -5.83 -1.74
CA GLU A 61 17.87 -5.17 -0.87
C GLU A 61 17.24 -4.66 0.43
N CYS A 62 16.03 -4.11 0.35
CA CYS A 62 15.42 -3.38 1.44
C CYS A 62 14.79 -4.28 2.49
N LEU A 63 14.06 -5.33 2.10
CA LEU A 63 13.34 -6.22 3.03
C LEU A 63 14.25 -6.80 4.13
N PRO A 64 15.45 -7.35 3.82
CA PRO A 64 16.35 -7.88 4.85
C PRO A 64 16.87 -6.84 5.86
N ARG A 65 16.73 -5.53 5.55
CA ARG A 65 17.29 -4.42 6.33
C ARG A 65 16.24 -3.59 7.05
N ILE A 66 14.95 -3.86 6.89
CA ILE A 66 13.89 -3.08 7.54
C ILE A 66 14.05 -3.11 9.07
N SER A 67 14.43 -4.25 9.63
CA SER A 67 14.64 -4.43 11.07
C SER A 67 15.77 -3.56 11.66
N THR A 68 16.65 -3.00 10.82
CA THR A 68 17.73 -2.10 11.26
C THR A 68 17.38 -0.61 11.11
N PHE A 69 16.24 -0.29 10.48
CA PHE A 69 15.80 1.09 10.25
C PHE A 69 15.74 1.87 11.56
N LYS A 70 16.16 3.14 11.51
CA LYS A 70 16.15 4.04 12.66
C LYS A 70 15.06 5.09 12.48
N LYS A 71 14.02 4.99 13.31
CA LYS A 71 13.01 6.04 13.38
C LYS A 71 13.58 7.32 13.97
N LYS A 72 13.01 8.45 13.57
CA LYS A 72 13.10 9.73 14.26
C LYS A 72 11.93 9.83 15.25
N ALA A 73 12.07 10.71 16.25
CA ALA A 73 11.10 10.82 17.33
C ALA A 73 9.70 11.25 16.84
N ASP A 74 9.65 12.01 15.75
CA ASP A 74 8.45 12.61 15.18
C ASP A 74 7.99 11.94 13.87
N ASP A 75 8.48 10.73 13.58
CA ASP A 75 8.00 9.95 12.44
C ASP A 75 6.55 9.52 12.62
N VAL A 76 5.79 9.64 11.54
CA VAL A 76 4.45 9.06 11.39
C VAL A 76 4.50 7.92 10.39
N PHE A 77 3.93 6.77 10.76
CA PHE A 77 3.92 5.56 9.95
C PHE A 77 2.49 5.25 9.47
N ILE A 78 2.26 5.37 8.16
CA ILE A 78 1.04 4.90 7.52
C ILE A 78 1.21 3.42 7.18
N CYS A 79 0.57 2.56 7.95
CA CYS A 79 0.62 1.11 7.78
C CYS A 79 -0.67 0.65 7.13
N ALA A 80 -0.61 -0.17 6.07
CA ALA A 80 -1.81 -0.68 5.45
C ALA A 80 -1.53 -1.95 4.66
N TYR A 81 -2.49 -2.85 4.55
CA TYR A 81 -2.46 -3.81 3.46
C TYR A 81 -2.55 -3.03 2.14
N PRO A 82 -1.85 -3.43 1.06
CA PRO A 82 -1.98 -2.76 -0.23
C PRO A 82 -3.45 -2.58 -0.61
N TYR A 83 -3.76 -1.57 -1.42
CA TYR A 83 -5.14 -1.29 -1.87
C TYR A 83 -6.10 -0.73 -0.82
N SER A 84 -5.65 -0.52 0.42
CA SER A 84 -6.49 -0.02 1.53
C SER A 84 -6.47 1.50 1.71
N GLY A 85 -5.91 2.25 0.76
CA GLY A 85 -5.93 3.73 0.79
C GLY A 85 -4.68 4.39 1.36
N THR A 86 -3.51 3.71 1.32
CA THR A 86 -2.24 4.25 1.85
C THR A 86 -1.85 5.59 1.23
N HIS A 87 -1.99 5.75 -0.10
CA HIS A 87 -1.67 7.03 -0.76
C HIS A 87 -2.57 8.16 -0.28
N TRP A 88 -3.85 7.86 -0.07
CA TRP A 88 -4.82 8.84 0.42
C TRP A 88 -4.49 9.32 1.82
N MET A 89 -4.21 8.42 2.76
CA MET A 89 -3.84 8.81 4.13
C MET A 89 -2.45 9.42 4.23
N TRP A 90 -1.53 9.01 3.36
CA TRP A 90 -0.21 9.65 3.28
C TRP A 90 -0.35 11.13 2.93
N GLU A 91 -1.13 11.49 1.90
CA GLU A 91 -1.40 12.90 1.55
C GLU A 91 -2.06 13.66 2.71
N VAL A 92 -3.08 13.08 3.35
CA VAL A 92 -3.78 13.71 4.48
C VAL A 92 -2.82 13.99 5.64
N ALA A 93 -2.07 12.99 6.10
CA ALA A 93 -1.11 13.15 7.20
C ALA A 93 -0.01 14.17 6.85
N SER A 94 0.46 14.15 5.60
CA SER A 94 1.45 15.12 5.09
C SER A 94 0.94 16.56 5.07
N MET A 95 -0.33 16.79 4.74
CA MET A 95 -0.95 18.12 4.81
C MET A 95 -1.15 18.59 6.25
N ILE A 96 -1.56 17.69 7.14
CA ILE A 96 -1.73 17.96 8.58
C ILE A 96 -0.39 18.39 9.21
N LEU A 97 0.68 17.60 9.05
CA LEU A 97 1.97 17.89 9.68
C LEU A 97 2.58 19.21 9.18
N ARG A 98 2.36 19.57 7.91
CA ARG A 98 2.82 20.85 7.34
C ARG A 98 1.86 22.01 7.62
N ARG A 99 0.70 21.73 8.24
CA ARG A 99 -0.39 22.69 8.50
C ARG A 99 -0.81 23.47 7.24
N LYS A 100 -0.82 22.78 6.10
CA LYS A 100 -1.06 23.36 4.77
C LYS A 100 -1.87 22.40 3.90
N ALA A 101 -3.02 22.88 3.43
CA ALA A 101 -3.83 22.23 2.38
C ALA A 101 -3.14 22.43 1.01
N GLU A 102 -2.02 21.75 0.82
CA GLU A 102 -1.21 21.81 -0.40
C GLU A 102 -0.72 20.39 -0.69
N ARG A 103 -0.73 19.91 -1.93
CA ARG A 103 -0.23 18.55 -2.22
C ARG A 103 1.29 18.50 -2.23
N ILE A 104 1.86 17.35 -1.86
CA ILE A 104 3.28 17.10 -2.05
C ILE A 104 3.51 16.67 -3.51
N SER A 105 4.54 17.24 -4.14
CA SER A 105 4.94 16.92 -5.52
C SER A 105 5.46 15.48 -5.68
N GLY A 106 6.15 14.96 -4.65
CA GLY A 106 6.60 13.57 -4.56
C GLY A 106 5.47 12.55 -4.41
N VAL A 107 5.86 11.27 -4.35
CA VAL A 107 4.95 10.12 -4.26
C VAL A 107 5.16 9.35 -2.98
N LYS A 108 4.14 8.65 -2.50
CA LYS A 108 4.26 7.92 -1.23
C LYS A 108 5.38 6.87 -1.27
N GLU A 109 5.69 6.31 -2.43
CA GLU A 109 6.74 5.30 -2.59
C GLU A 109 8.14 5.83 -2.29
N GLU A 110 8.37 7.15 -2.42
CA GLU A 110 9.60 7.82 -2.00
C GLU A 110 9.78 7.86 -0.46
N MET A 111 8.71 7.49 0.27
CA MET A 111 8.68 7.43 1.73
C MET A 111 8.38 6.01 2.25
N MET A 112 8.54 4.99 1.41
CA MET A 112 8.13 3.61 1.72
C MET A 112 9.30 2.76 2.23
N LEU A 113 9.16 2.23 3.44
CA LEU A 113 10.26 1.57 4.18
C LEU A 113 10.88 0.41 3.41
N GLU A 114 10.06 -0.42 2.77
CA GLU A 114 10.53 -1.59 2.05
C GLU A 114 11.00 -1.28 0.62
N VAL A 115 10.80 -0.06 0.09
CA VAL A 115 11.14 0.29 -1.30
C VAL A 115 12.41 1.13 -1.40
N ILE A 116 12.66 2.00 -0.42
CA ILE A 116 13.76 2.98 -0.48
C ILE A 116 15.02 2.42 0.20
N PRO A 117 16.11 2.21 -0.55
CA PRO A 117 17.37 1.74 0.02
C PRO A 117 17.93 2.74 1.03
N GLN A 118 18.54 2.22 2.10
CA GLN A 118 19.31 3.05 3.03
C GLN A 118 20.56 3.63 2.33
N PRO A 119 20.98 4.87 2.65
CA PRO A 119 20.44 5.76 3.69
C PRO A 119 19.34 6.71 3.19
N GLY A 120 18.61 6.36 2.11
CA GLY A 120 17.68 7.27 1.42
C GLY A 120 16.67 7.95 2.35
N LEU A 121 16.01 7.19 3.23
CA LEU A 121 15.05 7.73 4.19
C LEU A 121 15.72 8.47 5.36
N ASP A 122 16.94 8.07 5.76
CA ASP A 122 17.65 8.64 6.92
C ASP A 122 17.98 10.13 6.70
N ASN A 123 18.27 10.47 5.45
CA ASN A 123 18.62 11.83 5.00
C ASN A 123 17.42 12.77 4.86
N ILE A 124 16.18 12.28 4.96
CA ILE A 124 14.98 13.10 4.83
C ILE A 124 14.75 13.89 6.13
N GLU A 125 14.58 15.20 6.03
CA GLU A 125 14.31 16.05 7.19
C GLU A 125 12.98 15.71 7.86
N SER A 126 12.94 15.92 9.17
CA SER A 126 11.72 15.77 9.99
C SER A 126 10.75 16.94 9.77
N PRO A 127 9.43 16.75 9.95
CA PRO A 127 8.78 15.47 10.27
C PRO A 127 8.54 14.61 9.02
N ARG A 128 8.72 13.28 9.15
CA ARG A 128 8.54 12.33 8.04
C ARG A 128 7.19 11.61 8.14
N VAL A 129 6.44 11.59 7.04
CA VAL A 129 5.31 10.66 6.87
C VAL A 129 5.79 9.46 6.07
N LEU A 130 6.16 8.40 6.78
CA LEU A 130 6.63 7.14 6.23
C LEU A 130 5.44 6.21 6.00
N ASN A 131 5.59 5.23 5.11
CA ASN A 131 4.57 4.20 4.90
C ASN A 131 5.16 2.82 4.68
N THR A 132 4.35 1.81 4.93
CA THR A 132 4.76 0.42 4.71
C THR A 132 3.56 -0.52 4.58
N HIS A 133 3.77 -1.62 3.86
CA HIS A 133 2.86 -2.74 3.74
C HIS A 133 3.37 -4.00 4.45
N VAL A 134 4.53 -3.95 5.13
CA VAL A 134 5.06 -5.14 5.82
C VAL A 134 4.27 -5.51 7.07
N LEU A 135 4.46 -6.74 7.55
CA LEU A 135 3.92 -7.20 8.82
C LEU A 135 4.61 -6.47 9.99
N PRO A 136 3.91 -6.26 11.13
CA PRO A 136 4.51 -5.57 12.26
C PRO A 136 5.75 -6.30 12.80
N SER A 137 5.81 -7.63 12.66
CA SER A 137 6.97 -8.44 13.08
C SER A 137 8.26 -8.16 12.30
N VAL A 138 8.17 -7.51 11.14
CA VAL A 138 9.33 -7.13 10.33
C VAL A 138 9.90 -5.77 10.77
N LEU A 139 9.08 -4.96 11.44
CA LEU A 139 9.47 -3.62 11.87
C LEU A 139 10.35 -3.64 13.13
N PRO A 140 11.27 -2.66 13.27
CA PRO A 140 11.94 -2.39 14.53
C PRO A 140 10.95 -2.27 15.71
N PRO A 141 11.22 -2.92 16.87
CA PRO A 141 10.29 -2.92 18.00
C PRO A 141 9.94 -1.52 18.53
N ASP A 142 10.86 -0.58 18.43
CA ASP A 142 10.68 0.80 18.87
C ASP A 142 9.65 1.57 18.02
N ILE A 143 9.51 1.25 16.73
CA ILE A 143 8.39 1.77 15.90
C ILE A 143 7.06 1.35 16.52
N LEU A 144 6.93 0.08 16.91
CA LEU A 144 5.69 -0.44 17.47
C LEU A 144 5.38 0.12 18.87
N SER A 145 6.38 0.42 19.69
CA SER A 145 6.18 0.91 21.06
C SER A 145 6.09 2.44 21.16
N GLU A 146 6.75 3.18 20.27
CA GLU A 146 6.89 4.64 20.40
C GLU A 146 6.50 5.43 19.14
N GLY A 147 6.52 4.81 17.95
CA GLY A 147 6.19 5.49 16.70
C GLY A 147 4.70 5.83 16.60
N LYS A 148 4.35 6.94 15.93
CA LYS A 148 2.95 7.27 15.63
C LYS A 148 2.47 6.42 14.48
N ILE A 149 1.62 5.43 14.75
CA ILE A 149 1.13 4.47 13.76
C ILE A 149 -0.30 4.81 13.36
N ILE A 150 -0.56 4.93 12.06
CA ILE A 150 -1.92 4.99 11.50
C ILE A 150 -2.12 3.73 10.67
N LEU A 151 -2.91 2.79 11.18
CA LEU A 151 -3.27 1.56 10.48
C LEU A 151 -4.52 1.79 9.64
N MET A 152 -4.37 1.68 8.33
CA MET A 152 -5.48 1.69 7.37
C MET A 152 -5.99 0.29 7.08
N MET A 153 -7.31 0.13 7.21
CA MET A 153 -8.03 -1.08 6.85
C MET A 153 -9.13 -0.77 5.83
N ARG A 154 -9.52 -1.75 5.04
CA ARG A 154 -10.57 -1.61 4.01
C ARG A 154 -11.27 -2.94 3.82
N ASN A 155 -12.56 -2.94 3.49
CA ASN A 155 -13.32 -4.15 3.24
C ASN A 155 -12.55 -5.13 2.32
N PRO A 156 -12.29 -6.38 2.76
CA PRO A 156 -11.47 -7.33 2.01
C PRO A 156 -12.01 -7.63 0.60
N LYS A 157 -13.33 -7.50 0.40
CA LYS A 157 -13.96 -7.70 -0.91
C LYS A 157 -13.55 -6.61 -1.90
N ASP A 158 -13.52 -5.35 -1.47
CA ASP A 158 -13.04 -4.24 -2.31
C ASP A 158 -11.51 -4.33 -2.53
N VAL A 159 -10.78 -4.79 -1.51
CA VAL A 159 -9.33 -5.04 -1.61
C VAL A 159 -9.03 -6.11 -2.67
N ALA A 160 -9.73 -7.25 -2.65
CA ALA A 160 -9.55 -8.31 -3.65
C ALA A 160 -9.76 -7.81 -5.08
N VAL A 161 -10.82 -7.02 -5.31
CA VAL A 161 -11.09 -6.41 -6.62
C VAL A 161 -10.02 -5.42 -7.04
N SER A 162 -9.53 -4.61 -6.09
CA SER A 162 -8.47 -3.64 -6.37
C SER A 162 -7.13 -4.31 -6.66
N ALA A 163 -6.83 -5.40 -5.94
CA ALA A 163 -5.63 -6.21 -6.13
C ALA A 163 -5.62 -6.87 -7.51
N TYR A 164 -6.73 -7.52 -7.89
CA TYR A 164 -6.88 -8.12 -9.22
C TYR A 164 -6.63 -7.11 -10.34
N ARG A 165 -7.24 -5.93 -10.23
CA ARG A 165 -7.12 -4.89 -11.26
C ARG A 165 -5.71 -4.30 -11.36
N GLN A 166 -5.01 -4.10 -10.24
CA GLN A 166 -3.62 -3.67 -10.32
C GLN A 166 -2.75 -4.75 -10.97
N LEU A 167 -2.96 -6.01 -10.57
CA LEU A 167 -2.18 -7.14 -11.08
C LEU A 167 -2.37 -7.31 -12.59
N THR A 168 -3.60 -7.30 -13.08
CA THR A 168 -3.92 -7.48 -14.51
C THR A 168 -3.70 -6.23 -15.36
N GLY A 169 -3.75 -5.05 -14.73
CA GLY A 169 -3.67 -3.77 -15.39
C GLY A 169 -2.26 -3.19 -15.54
N SER A 170 -1.30 -3.73 -14.79
CA SER A 170 0.09 -3.31 -14.86
C SER A 170 0.86 -4.09 -15.93
N LEU A 171 1.74 -3.41 -16.67
CA LEU A 171 2.65 -4.04 -17.63
C LEU A 171 3.89 -4.68 -16.99
N TYR A 172 4.11 -4.56 -15.68
CA TYR A 172 5.16 -5.32 -14.97
C TYR A 172 4.68 -6.66 -14.42
N ASN A 173 3.40 -7.00 -14.61
CA ASN A 173 2.82 -8.25 -14.14
C ASN A 173 2.39 -9.10 -15.33
N THR A 174 2.58 -10.41 -15.21
CA THR A 174 2.28 -11.40 -16.26
C THR A 174 0.95 -12.13 -16.06
N TYR A 175 0.16 -11.72 -15.06
CA TYR A 175 -1.06 -12.44 -14.71
C TYR A 175 -2.21 -12.07 -15.64
N GLU A 176 -2.76 -13.09 -16.31
CA GLU A 176 -3.86 -12.94 -17.28
C GLU A 176 -5.11 -13.76 -16.89
N GLY A 177 -5.10 -14.37 -15.69
CA GLY A 177 -6.21 -15.18 -15.20
C GLY A 177 -7.49 -14.38 -14.92
N SER A 178 -8.60 -15.11 -14.80
CA SER A 178 -9.90 -14.54 -14.46
C SER A 178 -9.94 -13.98 -13.03
N PHE A 179 -10.92 -13.13 -12.73
CA PHE A 179 -11.13 -12.69 -11.35
C PHE A 179 -11.43 -13.87 -10.41
N SER A 180 -12.15 -14.90 -10.88
CA SER A 180 -12.46 -16.08 -10.08
C SER A 180 -11.21 -16.87 -9.70
N ASN A 181 -10.26 -17.05 -10.62
CA ASN A 181 -9.00 -17.73 -10.30
C ASN A 181 -8.14 -16.90 -9.36
N PHE A 182 -8.09 -15.58 -9.59
CA PHE A 182 -7.41 -14.65 -8.68
C PHE A 182 -8.03 -14.67 -7.29
N PHE A 183 -9.35 -14.77 -7.18
CA PHE A 183 -10.05 -14.84 -5.90
C PHE A 183 -9.59 -16.05 -5.08
N GLU A 184 -9.38 -17.21 -5.72
CA GLU A 184 -8.82 -18.37 -5.01
C GLU A 184 -7.37 -18.12 -4.54
N LEU A 185 -6.54 -17.47 -5.34
CA LEU A 185 -5.19 -17.04 -4.90
C LEU A 185 -5.28 -16.09 -3.69
N PHE A 186 -6.21 -15.13 -3.72
CA PHE A 186 -6.44 -14.18 -2.63
C PHE A 186 -6.87 -14.92 -1.35
N MET A 187 -7.81 -15.86 -1.46
CA MET A 187 -8.29 -16.67 -0.33
C MET A 187 -7.20 -17.57 0.26
N LYS A 188 -6.25 -18.04 -0.55
CA LYS A 188 -5.09 -18.83 -0.11
C LYS A 188 -3.94 -17.96 0.42
N GLY A 189 -4.05 -16.63 0.36
CA GLY A 189 -2.96 -15.70 0.71
C GLY A 189 -1.79 -15.74 -0.28
N GLN A 190 -1.99 -16.29 -1.48
CA GLN A 190 -1.00 -16.38 -2.54
C GLN A 190 -0.96 -15.10 -3.40
N VAL A 191 -1.01 -13.94 -2.73
CA VAL A 191 -1.02 -12.60 -3.32
C VAL A 191 0.04 -11.73 -2.64
N PHE A 192 0.32 -10.55 -3.21
CA PHE A 192 1.30 -9.64 -2.62
C PHE A 192 0.92 -9.29 -1.17
N TYR A 193 1.92 -9.32 -0.30
CA TYR A 193 1.85 -9.16 1.15
C TYR A 193 1.04 -10.23 1.90
N GLY A 194 0.74 -11.34 1.23
CA GLY A 194 0.16 -12.53 1.84
C GLY A 194 -1.34 -12.43 2.12
N ASP A 195 -1.81 -13.23 3.09
CA ASP A 195 -3.21 -13.29 3.48
C ASP A 195 -3.66 -12.01 4.20
N TYR A 196 -4.69 -11.36 3.65
CA TYR A 196 -5.25 -10.10 4.16
C TYR A 196 -5.71 -10.20 5.63
N LEU A 197 -6.39 -11.29 6.02
CA LEU A 197 -6.93 -11.40 7.37
C LEU A 197 -5.82 -11.67 8.38
N LYS A 198 -4.85 -12.53 8.04
CA LYS A 198 -3.66 -12.75 8.88
C LYS A 198 -2.84 -11.46 9.03
N TYR A 199 -2.70 -10.68 7.95
CA TYR A 199 -2.04 -9.38 7.98
C TYR A 199 -2.70 -8.46 9.01
N HIS A 200 -4.01 -8.23 8.88
CA HIS A 200 -4.71 -7.31 9.78
C HIS A 200 -4.81 -7.85 11.20
N LEU A 201 -5.01 -9.15 11.39
CA LEU A 201 -4.98 -9.76 12.72
C LEU A 201 -3.64 -9.56 13.42
N SER A 202 -2.52 -9.68 12.69
CA SER A 202 -1.18 -9.44 13.25
C SER A 202 -0.99 -7.99 13.67
N TRP A 203 -1.45 -7.05 12.85
CA TRP A 203 -1.40 -5.62 13.15
C TRP A 203 -2.28 -5.27 14.35
N LEU A 204 -3.55 -5.67 14.34
CA LEU A 204 -4.49 -5.40 15.43
C LEU A 204 -3.96 -5.93 16.76
N LYS A 205 -3.44 -7.17 16.80
CA LYS A 205 -2.77 -7.73 18.00
C LYS A 205 -1.59 -6.87 18.46
N ALA A 206 -0.83 -6.29 17.53
CA ALA A 206 0.36 -5.52 17.85
C ALA A 206 0.06 -4.10 18.35
N ILE A 207 -1.11 -3.53 18.02
CA ILE A 207 -1.38 -2.09 18.22
C ILE A 207 -2.70 -1.72 18.92
N GLN A 208 -3.67 -2.63 19.08
CA GLN A 208 -5.03 -2.26 19.52
C GLN A 208 -5.09 -1.51 20.86
N ASP A 209 -4.22 -1.85 21.81
CA ASP A 209 -4.22 -1.28 23.17
C ASP A 209 -3.21 -0.14 23.32
N LYS A 210 -2.62 0.32 22.21
CA LYS A 210 -1.50 1.25 22.23
C LYS A 210 -1.95 2.70 21.97
N PRO A 211 -1.58 3.66 22.84
CA PRO A 211 -1.96 5.07 22.65
C PRO A 211 -1.22 5.75 21.49
N ASN A 212 -0.12 5.16 21.00
CA ASN A 212 0.62 5.62 19.84
C ASN A 212 0.10 5.05 18.52
N ALA A 213 -1.09 4.43 18.51
CA ALA A 213 -1.69 3.88 17.31
C ALA A 213 -3.12 4.39 17.07
N LEU A 214 -3.46 4.59 15.80
CA LEU A 214 -4.79 4.98 15.34
C LEU A 214 -5.24 4.02 14.23
N ILE A 215 -6.42 3.44 14.38
CA ILE A 215 -7.02 2.57 13.38
C ILE A 215 -8.06 3.37 12.61
N ILE A 216 -7.96 3.33 11.28
CA ILE A 216 -8.86 4.02 10.36
C ILE A 216 -9.32 3.04 9.28
N SER A 217 -10.60 3.07 8.95
CA SER A 217 -11.14 2.36 7.80
C SER A 217 -11.26 3.27 6.57
N TYR A 218 -11.05 2.70 5.39
CA TYR A 218 -11.31 3.40 4.13
C TYR A 218 -12.77 3.85 4.04
N GLU A 219 -13.67 3.06 4.61
CA GLU A 219 -15.10 3.31 4.66
C GLU A 219 -15.43 4.53 5.53
N GLU A 220 -14.85 4.65 6.74
CA GLU A 220 -15.07 5.84 7.59
C GLU A 220 -14.52 7.11 6.91
N ALA A 221 -13.35 7.02 6.31
CA ALA A 221 -12.75 8.14 5.57
C ALA A 221 -13.55 8.51 4.33
N SER A 222 -14.19 7.53 3.68
CA SER A 222 -15.03 7.79 2.50
C SER A 222 -16.37 8.42 2.87
N GLN A 223 -16.86 8.19 4.08
CA GLN A 223 -18.12 8.73 4.56
C GLN A 223 -17.96 10.17 5.05
N ASP A 224 -16.93 10.44 5.85
CA ASP A 224 -16.67 11.76 6.43
C ASP A 224 -15.17 12.01 6.56
N LEU A 225 -14.56 12.45 5.44
CA LEU A 225 -13.14 12.70 5.41
C LEU A 225 -12.74 13.86 6.33
N GLU A 226 -13.56 14.91 6.45
CA GLU A 226 -13.25 16.08 7.30
C GLU A 226 -13.10 15.67 8.77
N ASN A 227 -14.02 14.86 9.29
CA ASN A 227 -13.91 14.31 10.63
C ASN A 227 -12.69 13.39 10.77
N VAL A 228 -12.35 12.60 9.74
CA VAL A 228 -11.13 11.78 9.74
C VAL A 228 -9.86 12.64 9.75
N VAL A 229 -9.80 13.75 9.01
CA VAL A 229 -8.68 14.71 9.07
C VAL A 229 -8.53 15.25 10.49
N SER A 230 -9.63 15.70 11.12
CA SER A 230 -9.62 16.19 12.50
C SER A 230 -9.19 15.12 13.51
N LYS A 231 -9.66 13.87 13.34
CA LYS A 231 -9.28 12.70 14.14
C LYS A 231 -7.76 12.43 14.05
N ILE A 232 -7.20 12.44 12.84
CA ILE A 232 -5.76 12.26 12.62
C ILE A 232 -4.97 13.40 13.25
N ALA A 233 -5.39 14.66 13.06
CA ALA A 233 -4.66 15.80 13.60
C ALA A 233 -4.61 15.78 15.14
N ARG A 234 -5.71 15.43 15.81
CA ARG A 234 -5.73 15.23 17.27
C ARG A 234 -4.79 14.11 17.70
N PHE A 235 -4.78 12.98 16.99
CA PHE A 235 -3.88 11.86 17.29
C PHE A 235 -2.38 12.23 17.12
N LEU A 236 -2.08 13.01 16.08
CA LEU A 236 -0.75 13.55 15.81
C LEU A 236 -0.40 14.75 16.71
N GLN A 237 -1.33 15.22 17.54
CA GLN A 237 -1.16 16.38 18.43
C GLN A 237 -0.78 17.66 17.66
N VAL A 238 -1.37 17.82 16.46
CA VAL A 238 -1.22 19.01 15.64
C VAL A 238 -2.51 19.82 15.70
N GLU A 239 -2.40 21.06 16.17
CA GLU A 239 -3.50 22.02 16.11
C GLU A 239 -3.78 22.39 14.65
N VAL A 240 -4.99 22.09 14.19
CA VAL A 240 -5.50 22.43 12.87
C VAL A 240 -6.86 23.09 13.04
N GLU A 241 -7.04 24.24 12.40
CA GLU A 241 -8.33 24.92 12.39
C GLU A 241 -9.37 24.10 11.61
N PRO A 242 -10.68 24.21 11.94
CA PRO A 242 -11.74 23.52 11.19
C PRO A 242 -11.69 23.79 9.69
N ASP A 243 -11.41 25.03 9.29
CA ASP A 243 -11.30 25.41 7.86
C ASP A 243 -10.17 24.65 7.16
N LEU A 244 -9.02 24.47 7.83
CA LEU A 244 -7.92 23.68 7.28
C LEU A 244 -8.31 22.20 7.15
N CYS A 245 -9.07 21.64 8.08
CA CYS A 245 -9.56 20.27 7.98
C CYS A 245 -10.44 20.08 6.73
N LYS A 246 -11.35 21.03 6.51
CA LYS A 246 -12.24 21.05 5.35
C LYS A 246 -11.47 21.20 4.04
N ASP A 247 -10.49 22.09 3.99
CA ASP A 247 -9.66 22.30 2.80
C ASP A 247 -8.82 21.06 2.45
N ILE A 248 -8.21 20.42 3.46
CA ILE A 248 -7.48 19.16 3.28
C ILE A 248 -8.45 18.08 2.75
N ALA A 249 -9.62 17.92 3.36
CA ALA A 249 -10.60 16.93 2.95
C ALA A 249 -11.05 17.15 1.49
N ASP A 250 -11.33 18.40 1.11
CA ASP A 250 -11.72 18.78 -0.24
C ASP A 250 -10.61 18.46 -1.28
N LEU A 251 -9.35 18.78 -0.98
CA LEU A 251 -8.21 18.40 -1.82
C LEU A 251 -8.01 16.87 -1.89
N CYS A 252 -8.27 16.15 -0.82
CA CYS A 252 -8.13 14.71 -0.76
C CYS A 252 -9.37 13.95 -1.26
N THR A 253 -10.34 14.63 -1.89
CA THR A 253 -11.42 13.95 -2.62
C THR A 253 -10.87 13.16 -3.80
N PHE A 254 -11.45 11.99 -4.07
CA PHE A 254 -11.03 11.12 -5.18
C PHE A 254 -10.98 11.86 -6.54
N LYS A 255 -11.97 12.73 -6.80
CA LYS A 255 -12.04 13.51 -8.04
C LYS A 255 -10.82 14.42 -8.21
N LYS A 256 -10.42 15.15 -7.17
CA LYS A 256 -9.29 16.08 -7.25
C LYS A 256 -7.94 15.34 -7.24
N MET A 257 -7.80 14.29 -6.43
CA MET A 257 -6.60 13.45 -6.46
C MET A 257 -6.35 12.82 -7.83
N LYS A 258 -7.41 12.32 -8.48
CA LYS A 258 -7.34 11.75 -9.84
C LYS A 258 -6.98 12.77 -10.92
N ALA A 259 -7.41 14.01 -10.78
CA ALA A 259 -7.18 15.05 -11.79
C ALA A 259 -5.72 15.52 -11.85
N GLU A 260 -5.01 15.52 -10.72
CA GLU A 260 -3.67 16.12 -10.63
C GLU A 260 -2.53 15.12 -10.70
N LYS A 261 -2.65 13.94 -10.06
CA LYS A 261 -1.62 12.90 -10.18
C LYS A 261 -1.98 11.96 -11.32
N LYS A 262 -1.39 12.20 -12.50
CA LYS A 262 -1.49 11.23 -13.60
C LYS A 262 -0.97 9.88 -13.11
N SER A 263 -1.69 8.80 -13.42
CA SER A 263 -1.37 7.44 -12.94
C SER A 263 0.02 6.94 -13.37
N GLU A 264 0.59 7.60 -14.38
CA GLU A 264 1.94 7.46 -14.90
C GLU A 264 3.02 7.67 -13.82
N ASN A 265 2.73 8.51 -12.83
CA ASN A 265 3.68 8.92 -11.79
C ASN A 265 3.40 8.21 -10.45
N ILE A 266 2.54 7.19 -10.38
CA ILE A 266 2.22 6.52 -9.11
C ILE A 266 2.74 5.10 -9.13
N GLY A 267 3.59 4.79 -8.16
CA GLY A 267 4.15 3.47 -7.94
C GLY A 267 5.65 3.51 -7.66
N PRO A 268 6.21 2.37 -7.22
CA PRO A 268 7.62 2.28 -6.82
C PRO A 268 8.57 2.12 -8.01
N LEU A 269 8.03 2.03 -9.23
CA LEU A 269 8.80 1.97 -10.47
C LEU A 269 8.56 3.27 -11.25
N PRO A 270 9.62 3.90 -11.82
CA PRO A 270 9.53 5.17 -12.56
C PRO A 270 8.53 5.19 -13.71
N THR A 271 8.14 4.00 -14.17
CA THR A 271 7.22 3.75 -15.27
C THR A 271 6.32 2.58 -14.88
N VAL A 272 5.35 2.80 -13.99
CA VAL A 272 4.18 1.91 -13.98
C VAL A 272 3.44 2.15 -15.29
N LEU A 273 3.88 1.47 -16.35
CA LEU A 273 3.21 1.44 -17.62
C LEU A 273 1.91 0.66 -17.38
N TRP A 274 0.82 1.38 -17.16
CA TRP A 274 -0.50 0.78 -17.14
C TRP A 274 -0.85 0.33 -18.55
N LYS A 275 -1.51 -0.82 -18.70
CA LYS A 275 -2.12 -1.20 -19.96
C LYS A 275 -3.07 -0.07 -20.41
N PRO A 276 -3.21 0.18 -21.74
CA PRO A 276 -4.08 1.25 -22.23
C PRO A 276 -5.46 1.22 -21.58
N ASN A 277 -5.97 2.39 -21.18
CA ASN A 277 -7.26 2.59 -20.50
C ASN A 277 -7.39 2.06 -19.06
N ILE A 278 -6.29 1.57 -18.45
CA ILE A 278 -6.26 1.24 -17.02
C ILE A 278 -5.51 2.33 -16.26
N SER A 279 -5.96 2.66 -15.05
CA SER A 279 -5.38 3.72 -14.22
C SER A 279 -5.38 3.34 -12.75
N PHE A 280 -4.43 3.90 -12.00
CA PHE A 280 -4.34 3.74 -10.54
C PHE A 280 -5.61 4.29 -9.86
N TYR A 281 -6.08 5.47 -10.28
CA TYR A 281 -7.32 6.07 -9.79
C TYR A 281 -8.56 5.54 -10.52
N ARG A 282 -9.19 4.52 -9.94
CA ARG A 282 -10.36 3.87 -10.53
C ARG A 282 -11.69 4.58 -10.25
N THR A 283 -12.28 4.32 -9.08
CA THR A 283 -13.59 4.86 -8.68
C THR A 283 -13.57 5.59 -7.35
N GLY A 284 -12.64 5.28 -6.44
CA GLY A 284 -12.64 5.82 -5.06
C GLY A 284 -13.89 5.50 -4.25
N LYS A 285 -14.71 4.56 -4.74
CA LYS A 285 -16.00 4.17 -4.15
C LYS A 285 -15.83 2.93 -3.28
N VAL A 286 -16.64 2.86 -2.24
CA VAL A 286 -16.87 1.67 -1.42
C VAL A 286 -17.91 0.76 -2.11
N ALA A 287 -17.90 -0.53 -1.77
CA ALA A 287 -18.84 -1.55 -2.22
C ALA A 287 -18.82 -1.82 -3.74
N THR A 288 -17.69 -1.54 -4.39
CA THR A 288 -17.53 -1.84 -5.82
C THR A 288 -17.43 -3.33 -6.11
N TRP A 289 -17.11 -4.11 -5.08
CA TRP A 289 -17.08 -5.56 -5.08
C TRP A 289 -18.42 -6.22 -5.47
N LYS A 290 -19.55 -5.54 -5.28
CA LYS A 290 -20.88 -6.03 -5.68
C LYS A 290 -21.02 -6.29 -7.19
N ASN A 291 -20.16 -5.66 -8.01
CA ASN A 291 -20.13 -5.88 -9.46
C ASN A 291 -19.13 -6.97 -9.90
N TRP A 292 -18.45 -7.62 -8.96
CA TRP A 292 -17.31 -8.51 -9.23
C TRP A 292 -17.48 -9.88 -8.59
N LEU A 293 -17.86 -9.91 -7.32
CA LEU A 293 -17.99 -11.16 -6.58
C LEU A 293 -19.35 -11.79 -6.84
N THR A 294 -19.36 -13.12 -7.00
CA THR A 294 -20.58 -13.90 -6.87
C THR A 294 -21.05 -13.91 -5.41
N VAL A 295 -22.31 -14.27 -5.17
CA VAL A 295 -22.86 -14.44 -3.82
C VAL A 295 -21.99 -15.40 -2.99
N SER A 296 -21.65 -16.56 -3.55
CA SER A 296 -20.80 -17.56 -2.88
C SER A 296 -19.40 -17.03 -2.55
N GLN A 297 -18.76 -16.26 -3.45
CA GLN A 297 -17.46 -15.64 -3.15
C GLN A 297 -17.57 -14.59 -2.03
N SER A 298 -18.63 -13.79 -2.06
CA SER A 298 -18.92 -12.81 -1.00
C SER A 298 -19.09 -13.50 0.36
N GLU A 299 -19.91 -14.54 0.43
CA GLU A 299 -20.20 -15.31 1.66
C GLU A 299 -18.94 -15.96 2.23
N ARG A 300 -18.08 -16.55 1.38
CA ARG A 300 -16.81 -17.14 1.84
C ARG A 300 -15.88 -16.12 2.52
N LEU A 301 -15.85 -14.88 2.02
CA LEU A 301 -15.09 -13.82 2.68
C LEU A 301 -15.76 -13.34 3.97
N ASP A 302 -17.09 -13.23 3.99
CA ASP A 302 -17.85 -12.87 5.19
C ASP A 302 -17.64 -13.91 6.31
N GLU A 303 -17.69 -15.20 5.99
CA GLU A 303 -17.42 -16.28 6.93
C GLU A 303 -16.02 -16.18 7.53
N ARG A 304 -14.98 -15.97 6.69
CA ARG A 304 -13.62 -15.81 7.19
C ARG A 304 -13.47 -14.55 8.04
N LEU A 305 -14.03 -13.42 7.59
CA LEU A 305 -13.98 -12.15 8.32
C LEU A 305 -14.64 -12.29 9.71
N ASN A 306 -15.85 -12.83 9.75
CA ASN A 306 -16.63 -13.05 10.97
C ASN A 306 -16.00 -14.08 11.90
N LYS A 307 -15.19 -15.01 11.38
CA LYS A 307 -14.46 -15.99 12.18
C LYS A 307 -13.14 -15.44 12.74
N GLU A 308 -12.35 -14.80 11.90
CA GLU A 308 -10.96 -14.42 12.20
C GLU A 308 -10.84 -13.05 12.88
N LEU A 309 -11.76 -12.11 12.61
CA LEU A 309 -11.76 -10.77 13.20
C LEU A 309 -12.91 -10.54 14.22
N LYS A 310 -13.56 -11.62 14.68
CA LYS A 310 -14.70 -11.54 15.61
C LYS A 310 -14.41 -10.70 16.86
N ASP A 311 -13.20 -10.85 17.41
CA ASP A 311 -12.79 -10.20 18.67
C ASP A 311 -12.42 -8.72 18.45
N TYR A 312 -12.43 -8.25 17.20
CA TYR A 312 -12.08 -6.89 16.78
C TYR A 312 -13.25 -6.16 16.09
N ALA A 313 -14.45 -6.72 16.11
CA ALA A 313 -15.63 -6.18 15.42
C ALA A 313 -16.04 -4.78 15.94
N ASN A 314 -15.64 -4.41 17.15
CA ASN A 314 -15.84 -3.09 17.73
C ASN A 314 -14.85 -2.04 17.20
N LEU A 315 -13.68 -2.46 16.71
CA LEU A 315 -12.66 -1.53 16.22
C LEU A 315 -12.94 -1.08 14.79
N ILE A 316 -13.56 -1.94 13.98
CA ILE A 316 -13.76 -1.68 12.55
C ILE A 316 -15.07 -2.27 12.08
N GLN A 317 -15.91 -1.41 11.53
CA GLN A 317 -17.08 -1.81 10.76
C GLN A 317 -16.84 -1.45 9.30
N PHE A 318 -16.80 -2.47 8.45
CA PHE A 318 -16.84 -2.27 7.02
C PHE A 318 -18.28 -2.06 6.61
N SER A 319 -18.59 -0.93 5.97
CA SER A 319 -19.91 -0.72 5.38
C SER A 319 -20.21 -1.80 4.33
N ILE A 320 -21.46 -2.28 4.33
CA ILE A 320 -21.97 -3.37 3.48
C ILE A 320 -22.43 -2.86 2.12
#